data_AF-A0A937MW36-F1
#
_entry.id   AF-A0A937MW36-F1
#
_cell.length_a   1.000
_cell.length_b   1.000
_cell.length_c   1.000
_cell.angle_alpha   90.00
_cell.angle_beta   90.00
_cell.angle_gamma   90.00
#
_symmetry.space_group_name_H-M   'P 1'
#
loop_
_entity.id
_entity.type
_entity.pdbx_description
1 polymer ?
#
loop_
_entity_poly.entity_id
_entity_poly.type
_entity_poly.pdbx_seq_one_letter_code
_entity_poly.pdbx_strand_id
1 'polypeptide(L)'
;MKCPACKNALHESVVAGVKIQACPGECGGLWINRFQFKKIQALKPGIGQSLLMIERAEGVKTYRGAEHVCPACEITLLHRHFFSTEGDSEVNQCSKCRGFWIDLAGLAKLKSLPADQRRQAVENYFTTVIDVKLSQMRILHNDMAQQAQILTQILQFLCPEDEWTG
;
A
#
# COMPACT_ATOMS: atom_id res chain seq x y z
N MET A 1 -6.54 16.23 -3.63
CA MET A 1 -6.63 14.88 -4.24
C MET A 1 -7.69 14.09 -3.46
N LYS A 2 -8.65 13.41 -4.11
CA LYS A 2 -9.67 12.61 -3.40
C LYS A 2 -9.22 11.16 -3.22
N CYS A 3 -9.47 10.58 -2.05
CA CYS A 3 -9.19 9.19 -1.75
C CYS A 3 -9.99 8.27 -2.69
N PRO A 4 -9.35 7.34 -3.41
CA PRO A 4 -10.06 6.37 -4.23
C PRO A 4 -11.07 5.53 -3.41
N ALA A 5 -10.65 5.07 -2.23
CA ALA A 5 -11.40 4.13 -1.41
C ALA A 5 -12.59 4.73 -0.66
N CYS A 6 -12.50 5.97 -0.13
CA CYS A 6 -13.58 6.57 0.67
C CYS A 6 -14.01 7.98 0.21
N LYS A 7 -13.39 8.51 -0.86
CA LYS A 7 -13.68 9.83 -1.46
C LYS A 7 -13.34 11.07 -0.61
N ASN A 8 -12.89 10.88 0.64
CA ASN A 8 -12.37 11.95 1.50
C ASN A 8 -11.09 12.59 0.95
N ALA A 9 -10.71 13.76 1.46
CA ALA A 9 -9.50 14.45 1.05
C ALA A 9 -8.24 13.69 1.49
N LEU A 10 -7.30 13.50 0.56
CA LEU A 10 -5.95 13.07 0.92
C LEU A 10 -5.12 14.25 1.43
N HIS A 11 -4.26 13.97 2.39
CA HIS A 11 -3.36 14.92 3.04
C HIS A 11 -1.91 14.53 2.79
N GLU A 12 -1.01 15.52 2.71
CA GLU A 12 0.42 15.26 2.56
C GLU A 12 1.05 14.82 3.90
N SER A 13 1.67 13.65 3.92
CA SER A 13 2.55 13.16 4.99
C SER A 13 3.99 13.14 4.48
N VAL A 14 4.93 13.70 5.24
CA VAL A 14 6.35 13.72 4.87
C VAL A 14 7.13 12.73 5.71
N VAL A 15 7.78 11.75 5.08
CA VAL A 15 8.62 10.75 5.75
C VAL A 15 9.96 10.64 5.01
N ALA A 16 11.07 10.89 5.72
CA ALA A 16 12.42 10.88 5.16
C ALA A 16 12.57 11.70 3.86
N GLY A 17 11.94 12.89 3.81
CA GLY A 17 11.96 13.76 2.63
C GLY A 17 11.09 13.30 1.44
N VAL A 18 10.32 12.22 1.61
CA VAL A 18 9.32 11.76 0.65
C VAL A 18 7.95 12.26 1.09
N LYS A 19 7.34 13.10 0.27
CA LYS A 19 5.96 13.57 0.44
C LYS A 19 5.03 12.49 -0.08
N ILE A 20 4.17 11.89 0.73
CA ILE A 20 3.20 10.85 0.34
C ILE A 20 1.80 11.39 0.63
N GLN A 21 0.83 11.10 -0.25
CA GLN A 21 -0.55 11.48 0.00
C GLN A 21 -1.23 10.35 0.78
N ALA A 22 -1.82 10.66 1.93
CA ALA A 22 -2.42 9.69 2.83
C ALA A 22 -3.87 10.08 3.16
N CYS A 23 -4.68 9.12 3.61
CA CYS A 23 -6.06 9.36 4.04
C CYS A 23 -6.19 9.23 5.57
N PRO A 24 -5.59 10.14 6.37
CA PRO A 24 -5.61 10.06 7.84
C PRO A 24 -7.00 10.32 8.40
N GLY A 25 -7.31 9.72 9.55
CA GLY A 25 -8.61 9.82 10.22
C GLY A 25 -9.74 9.11 9.47
N GLU A 26 -9.42 8.35 8.43
CA GLU A 26 -10.38 7.77 7.49
C GLU A 26 -9.97 6.33 7.15
N CYS A 27 -9.79 5.96 5.87
CA CYS A 27 -9.40 4.60 5.49
C CYS A 27 -7.90 4.30 5.69
N GLY A 28 -7.06 5.33 5.86
CA GLY A 28 -5.61 5.17 6.03
C GLY A 28 -4.88 4.65 4.79
N GLY A 29 -5.47 4.79 3.59
CA GLY A 29 -4.83 4.41 2.34
C GLY A 29 -3.81 5.46 1.87
N LEU A 30 -2.86 5.02 1.06
CA LEU A 30 -1.72 5.80 0.58
C LEU A 30 -1.76 5.92 -0.94
N TRP A 31 -1.45 7.11 -1.45
CA TRP A 31 -1.17 7.35 -2.85
C TRP A 31 0.30 7.71 -3.03
N ILE A 32 1.02 6.86 -3.77
CA ILE A 32 2.44 6.99 -4.04
C ILE A 32 2.64 7.11 -5.56
N ASN A 33 3.21 8.22 -6.02
CA ASN A 33 3.47 8.49 -7.42
C ASN A 33 4.85 7.96 -7.89
N ARG A 34 5.03 7.92 -9.21
CA ARG A 34 6.25 7.38 -9.84
C ARG A 34 7.57 8.05 -9.43
N PHE A 35 7.54 9.33 -9.08
CA PHE A 35 8.74 10.06 -8.68
C PHE A 35 9.15 9.76 -7.24
N GLN A 36 8.18 9.40 -6.39
CA GLN A 36 8.44 8.97 -5.02
C GLN A 36 9.06 7.58 -4.97
N PHE A 37 8.75 6.67 -5.91
CA PHE A 37 9.37 5.34 -5.96
C PHE A 37 10.91 5.42 -6.06
N LYS A 38 11.42 6.31 -6.92
CA LYS A 38 12.87 6.52 -7.07
C LYS A 38 13.52 6.99 -5.77
N LYS A 39 12.82 7.81 -4.97
CA LYS A 39 13.31 8.25 -3.66
C LYS A 39 13.27 7.10 -2.66
N ILE A 40 12.17 6.35 -2.63
CA ILE A 40 11.97 5.20 -1.76
C ILE A 40 13.08 4.14 -1.97
N GLN A 41 13.48 3.89 -3.22
CA GLN A 41 14.58 2.95 -3.55
C GLN A 41 15.92 3.30 -2.90
N ALA A 42 16.15 4.57 -2.58
CA ALA A 42 17.38 5.03 -1.93
C ALA A 42 17.28 5.01 -0.38
N LEU A 43 16.12 4.67 0.18
CA LEU A 43 15.88 4.65 1.62
C LEU A 43 16.04 3.24 2.19
N LYS A 44 16.35 3.18 3.49
CA LYS A 44 16.40 1.91 4.22
C LYS A 44 14.98 1.33 4.40
N PRO A 45 14.83 -0.01 4.40
CA PRO A 45 13.59 -0.66 4.76
C PRO A 45 13.05 -0.19 6.11
N GLY A 46 11.73 -0.15 6.26
CA GLY A 46 11.03 0.25 7.48
C GLY A 46 11.01 1.75 7.79
N ILE A 47 11.77 2.60 7.08
CA ILE A 47 11.75 4.06 7.30
C ILE A 47 10.34 4.66 7.15
N GLY A 48 9.49 4.06 6.31
CA GLY A 48 8.11 4.45 6.06
C GLY A 48 7.09 3.91 7.07
N GLN A 49 7.50 3.20 8.11
CA GLN A 49 6.59 2.49 9.02
C GLN A 49 5.54 3.38 9.68
N SER A 50 5.86 4.66 9.93
CA SER A 50 4.88 5.61 10.49
C SER A 50 3.63 5.79 9.62
N LEU A 51 3.72 5.52 8.32
CA LEU A 51 2.58 5.59 7.38
C LEU A 51 1.58 4.45 7.58
N LEU A 52 1.99 3.33 8.20
CA LEU A 52 1.06 2.27 8.60
C LEU A 52 0.28 2.66 9.86
N MET A 53 0.86 3.52 10.70
CA MET A 53 0.32 3.95 11.99
C MET A 53 -0.53 5.22 11.93
N ILE A 54 -0.84 5.73 10.73
CA ILE A 54 -1.78 6.84 10.60
C ILE A 54 -3.15 6.43 11.13
N GLU A 55 -3.81 7.38 11.81
CA GLU A 55 -5.13 7.17 12.38
C GLU A 55 -6.13 6.72 11.31
N ARG A 56 -6.94 5.72 11.65
CA ARG A 56 -8.04 5.22 10.83
C ARG A 56 -9.33 5.32 11.63
N ALA A 57 -10.39 5.81 11.00
CA ALA A 57 -11.69 5.84 11.65
C ALA A 57 -12.39 4.48 11.57
N GLU A 58 -13.07 4.11 12.64
CA GLU A 58 -13.96 2.95 12.66
C GLU A 58 -15.20 3.22 11.81
N GLY A 59 -15.69 2.19 11.11
CA GLY A 59 -16.93 2.29 10.34
C GLY A 59 -16.87 3.14 9.07
N VAL A 60 -15.68 3.61 8.64
CA VAL A 60 -15.52 4.32 7.37
C VAL A 60 -16.02 3.46 6.22
N LYS A 61 -16.93 4.00 5.42
CA LYS A 61 -17.40 3.35 4.21
C LYS A 61 -16.29 3.34 3.16
N THR A 62 -15.67 2.19 2.98
CA THR A 62 -14.70 1.97 1.90
C THR A 62 -15.33 1.23 0.74
N TYR A 63 -15.11 1.72 -0.48
CA TYR A 63 -15.58 1.10 -1.73
C TYR A 63 -14.52 0.16 -2.31
N ARG A 64 -13.98 -0.75 -1.49
CA ARG A 64 -13.01 -1.75 -1.97
C ARG A 64 -13.67 -2.70 -2.95
N GLY A 65 -12.90 -3.21 -3.90
CA GLY A 65 -13.45 -4.10 -4.93
C GLY A 65 -14.15 -3.37 -6.09
N ALA A 66 -14.47 -2.09 -5.96
CA ALA A 66 -15.02 -1.26 -7.04
C ALA A 66 -13.93 -0.68 -7.97
N GLU A 67 -14.35 -0.22 -9.14
CA GLU A 67 -13.47 0.56 -10.03
C GLU A 67 -13.20 1.94 -9.44
N HIS A 68 -11.93 2.35 -9.46
CA HIS A 68 -11.47 3.61 -8.89
C HIS A 68 -10.97 4.54 -9.97
N VAL A 69 -11.41 5.80 -9.97
CA VAL A 69 -10.76 6.84 -10.77
C VAL A 69 -9.43 7.22 -10.13
N CYS A 70 -8.39 7.32 -10.93
CA CYS A 70 -7.07 7.77 -10.49
C CYS A 70 -7.18 9.17 -9.88
N PRO A 71 -6.74 9.37 -8.63
CA PRO A 71 -6.95 10.63 -7.95
C PRO A 71 -5.94 11.71 -8.39
N ALA A 72 -4.86 11.33 -9.08
CA ALA A 72 -3.84 12.25 -9.58
C ALA A 72 -4.06 12.72 -11.02
N CYS A 73 -4.61 11.88 -11.90
CA CYS A 73 -4.90 12.29 -13.28
C CYS A 73 -6.40 12.47 -13.57
N GLU A 74 -7.27 12.09 -12.63
CA GLU A 74 -8.72 12.30 -12.62
C GLU A 74 -9.50 11.70 -13.80
N ILE A 75 -8.83 10.98 -14.70
CA ILE A 75 -9.41 10.49 -15.96
C ILE A 75 -9.31 8.96 -16.07
N THR A 76 -8.21 8.37 -15.62
CA THR A 76 -7.92 6.95 -15.85
C THR A 76 -8.44 6.08 -14.72
N LEU A 77 -9.14 5.00 -15.02
CA LEU A 77 -9.45 3.97 -14.03
C LEU A 77 -8.18 3.27 -13.54
N LEU A 78 -8.09 3.01 -12.24
CA LEU A 78 -6.98 2.28 -11.65
C LEU A 78 -7.10 0.81 -11.99
N HIS A 79 -6.01 0.23 -12.50
CA HIS A 79 -5.87 -1.21 -12.68
C HIS A 79 -5.62 -1.86 -11.32
N ARG A 80 -6.46 -2.81 -10.94
CA ARG A 80 -6.27 -3.59 -9.72
C ARG A 80 -5.17 -4.63 -9.92
N HIS A 81 -4.14 -4.57 -9.10
CA HIS A 81 -3.13 -5.63 -9.03
C HIS A 81 -3.61 -6.75 -8.12
N PHE A 82 -4.13 -6.41 -6.94
CA PHE A 82 -4.78 -7.40 -6.08
C PHE A 82 -5.73 -6.75 -5.06
N PHE A 83 -6.64 -7.58 -4.56
CA PHE A 83 -7.55 -7.31 -3.46
C PHE A 83 -7.67 -8.58 -2.61
N SER A 84 -7.66 -8.42 -1.28
CA SER A 84 -7.89 -9.49 -0.32
C SER A 84 -8.83 -8.98 0.77
N THR A 85 -10.01 -9.58 0.87
CA THR A 85 -10.94 -9.32 1.98
C THR A 85 -10.38 -9.83 3.29
N GLU A 86 -9.81 -11.04 3.30
CA GLU A 86 -9.23 -11.67 4.49
C GLU A 86 -8.01 -10.87 5.02
N GLY A 87 -7.14 -10.44 4.11
CA GLY A 87 -5.99 -9.59 4.43
C GLY A 87 -6.32 -8.11 4.53
N ASP A 88 -7.59 -7.71 4.39
CA ASP A 88 -8.05 -6.32 4.45
C ASP A 88 -7.16 -5.35 3.64
N SER A 89 -6.82 -5.74 2.41
CA SER A 89 -5.80 -5.07 1.58
C SER A 89 -6.19 -4.94 0.12
N GLU A 90 -5.82 -3.81 -0.48
CA GLU A 90 -6.06 -3.52 -1.91
C GLU A 90 -4.90 -2.71 -2.50
N VAL A 91 -4.41 -3.14 -3.66
CA VAL A 91 -3.38 -2.43 -4.42
C VAL A 91 -3.84 -2.21 -5.85
N ASN A 92 -3.83 -0.93 -6.26
CA ASN A 92 -4.21 -0.52 -7.60
C ASN A 92 -3.15 0.42 -8.21
N GLN A 93 -3.12 0.53 -9.54
CA GLN A 93 -2.19 1.40 -10.25
C GLN A 93 -2.83 2.14 -11.41
N CYS A 94 -2.44 3.39 -11.62
CA CYS A 94 -2.84 4.15 -12.80
C CYS A 94 -1.92 3.85 -13.99
N SER A 95 -2.46 3.42 -15.13
CA SER A 95 -1.67 3.20 -16.35
C SER A 95 -1.07 4.49 -16.94
N LYS A 96 -1.75 5.64 -16.78
CA LYS A 96 -1.32 6.94 -17.30
C LYS A 96 -0.21 7.59 -16.47
N CYS A 97 -0.44 7.78 -15.17
CA CYS A 97 0.52 8.49 -14.30
C CYS A 97 1.51 7.58 -13.56
N ARG A 98 1.26 6.26 -13.60
CA ARG A 98 2.06 5.19 -12.97
C ARG A 98 2.06 5.19 -11.44
N GLY A 99 1.23 6.02 -10.79
CA GLY A 99 1.06 6.01 -9.33
C GLY A 99 0.30 4.78 -8.83
N PHE A 100 0.62 4.36 -7.61
CA PHE A 100 -0.07 3.30 -6.87
C PHE A 100 -1.00 3.88 -5.81
N TRP A 101 -2.17 3.29 -5.71
CA TRP A 101 -3.01 3.32 -4.52
C TRP A 101 -2.72 2.06 -3.70
N ILE A 102 -2.35 2.25 -2.44
CA ILE A 102 -1.96 1.19 -1.50
C ILE A 102 -2.85 1.29 -0.26
N ASP A 103 -3.71 0.30 -0.05
CA ASP A 103 -4.49 0.13 1.16
C ASP A 103 -4.06 -1.16 1.85
N LEU A 104 -3.45 -1.03 3.04
CA LEU A 104 -2.90 -2.13 3.84
C LEU A 104 -3.46 -2.10 5.26
N ALA A 105 -4.77 -1.84 5.40
CA ALA A 105 -5.42 -1.77 6.70
C ALA A 105 -5.23 -3.05 7.54
N GLY A 106 -5.19 -4.23 6.89
CA GLY A 106 -4.86 -5.49 7.56
C GLY A 106 -3.48 -5.46 8.21
N LEU A 107 -2.43 -5.13 7.45
CA LEU A 107 -1.08 -5.00 7.98
C LEU A 107 -1.00 -3.98 9.13
N ALA A 108 -1.68 -2.85 9.00
CA ALA A 108 -1.65 -1.82 10.03
C ALA A 108 -2.33 -2.25 11.34
N LYS A 109 -3.41 -3.03 11.28
CA LYS A 109 -4.02 -3.66 12.46
C LYS A 109 -3.00 -4.58 13.14
N LEU A 110 -2.29 -5.40 12.36
CA LEU A 110 -1.27 -6.31 12.89
C LEU A 110 -0.11 -5.55 13.55
N LYS A 111 0.31 -4.42 12.98
CA LYS A 111 1.37 -3.57 13.58
C LYS A 111 0.99 -2.96 14.92
N SER A 112 -0.31 -2.88 15.22
CA SER A 112 -0.84 -2.39 16.50
C SER A 112 -0.97 -3.49 17.57
N LEU A 113 -0.67 -4.76 17.23
CA LEU A 113 -0.67 -5.85 18.18
C LEU A 113 0.50 -5.76 19.18
N PRO A 114 0.36 -6.38 20.37
CA PRO A 114 1.46 -6.63 21.29
C PRO A 114 2.66 -7.32 20.61
N ALA A 115 3.88 -6.99 21.06
CA ALA A 115 5.11 -7.42 20.39
C ALA A 115 5.26 -8.95 20.28
N ASP A 116 4.78 -9.70 21.28
CA ASP A 116 4.78 -11.16 21.35
C ASP A 116 3.87 -11.82 20.30
N GLN A 117 2.82 -11.12 19.84
CA GLN A 117 1.87 -11.63 18.84
C GLN A 117 2.13 -11.07 17.44
N ARG A 118 2.78 -9.90 17.36
CA ARG A 118 2.93 -9.13 16.12
C ARG A 118 3.78 -9.85 15.06
N ARG A 119 4.93 -10.41 15.42
CA ARG A 119 5.89 -10.96 14.45
C ARG A 119 5.26 -12.06 13.60
N GLN A 120 4.73 -13.10 14.24
CA GLN A 120 4.11 -14.23 13.53
C GLN A 120 2.90 -13.78 12.70
N ALA A 121 2.10 -12.84 13.20
CA ALA A 121 0.94 -12.35 12.46
C ALA A 121 1.34 -11.58 11.20
N VAL A 122 2.37 -10.72 11.30
CA VAL A 122 2.92 -9.97 10.15
C VAL A 122 3.52 -10.93 9.12
N GLU A 123 4.32 -11.89 9.55
CA GLU A 123 4.89 -12.93 8.67
C GLU A 123 3.79 -13.72 7.94
N ASN A 124 2.76 -14.19 8.67
CA ASN A 124 1.63 -14.90 8.08
C ASN A 124 0.89 -14.04 7.07
N TYR A 125 0.66 -12.76 7.38
CA TYR A 125 0.01 -11.83 6.47
C TYR A 125 0.80 -11.71 5.16
N PHE A 126 2.11 -11.56 5.24
CA PHE A 126 2.91 -11.38 4.04
C PHE A 126 3.01 -12.65 3.21
N THR A 127 3.27 -13.80 3.83
CA THR A 127 3.39 -15.10 3.14
C THR A 127 2.07 -15.52 2.47
N THR A 128 0.93 -15.30 3.12
CA THR A 128 -0.38 -15.77 2.62
C THR A 128 -1.11 -14.75 1.75
N VAL A 129 -0.94 -13.45 2.01
CA VAL A 129 -1.67 -12.37 1.31
C VAL A 129 -0.81 -11.71 0.25
N ILE A 130 0.42 -11.32 0.58
CA ILE A 130 1.23 -10.45 -0.28
C ILE A 130 2.07 -11.26 -1.27
N ASP A 131 2.83 -12.26 -0.79
CA ASP A 131 3.79 -12.99 -1.61
C ASP A 131 3.12 -13.82 -2.69
N VAL A 132 1.96 -14.41 -2.39
CA VAL A 132 1.13 -15.10 -3.39
C VAL A 132 0.76 -14.13 -4.53
N LYS A 133 0.32 -12.91 -4.20
CA LYS A 133 -0.10 -11.92 -5.20
C LYS A 133 1.09 -11.36 -5.99
N LEU A 134 2.20 -11.05 -5.33
CA LEU A 134 3.41 -10.59 -6.01
C LEU A 134 4.01 -11.67 -6.91
N SER A 135 4.00 -12.93 -6.49
CA SER A 135 4.49 -14.06 -7.30
C SER A 135 3.65 -14.23 -8.56
N GLN A 136 2.32 -14.10 -8.46
CA GLN A 136 1.44 -14.10 -9.63
C GLN A 136 1.76 -12.94 -10.59
N MET A 137 2.04 -11.74 -10.07
CA MET A 137 2.46 -10.62 -10.92
C MET A 137 3.80 -10.87 -11.64
N ARG A 138 4.75 -11.54 -10.97
CA ARG A 138 6.10 -11.80 -11.51
C ARG A 138 6.11 -12.78 -12.68
N ILE A 139 5.19 -13.75 -12.71
CA ILE A 139 5.10 -14.76 -13.78
C ILE A 139 4.28 -14.31 -15.00
N LEU A 140 3.65 -13.14 -14.94
CA LEU A 140 2.98 -12.52 -16.07
C LEU A 140 4.00 -11.87 -17.02
N HIS A 141 3.52 -11.07 -17.98
CA HIS A 141 4.37 -10.36 -18.93
C HIS A 141 5.34 -9.37 -18.25
N ASN A 142 6.44 -9.02 -18.92
CA ASN A 142 7.58 -8.26 -18.37
C ASN A 142 7.19 -6.98 -17.59
N ASP A 143 6.20 -6.21 -18.07
CA ASP A 143 5.74 -5.00 -17.38
C ASP A 143 5.21 -5.28 -15.97
N MET A 144 4.53 -6.42 -15.76
CA MET A 144 3.99 -6.83 -14.45
C MET A 144 5.11 -7.25 -13.51
N ALA A 145 6.14 -7.95 -14.00
CA ALA A 145 7.32 -8.25 -13.21
C ALA A 145 8.01 -6.96 -12.70
N GLN A 146 8.12 -5.94 -13.55
CA GLN A 146 8.63 -4.63 -13.14
C GLN A 146 7.73 -3.95 -12.09
N GLN A 147 6.41 -4.08 -12.21
CA GLN A 147 5.50 -3.49 -11.21
C GLN A 147 5.56 -4.22 -9.88
N ALA A 148 5.69 -5.55 -9.91
CA ALA A 148 5.89 -6.35 -8.71
C ALA A 148 7.15 -5.92 -7.96
N GLN A 149 8.25 -5.64 -8.68
CA GLN A 149 9.49 -5.14 -8.07
C GLN A 149 9.30 -3.78 -7.39
N ILE A 150 8.61 -2.84 -8.05
CA ILE A 150 8.30 -1.53 -7.44
C ILE A 150 7.42 -1.70 -6.20
N LEU A 151 6.41 -2.56 -6.25
CA LEU A 151 5.56 -2.85 -5.10
C LEU A 151 6.33 -3.48 -3.95
N THR A 152 7.24 -4.43 -4.23
CA THR A 152 8.14 -4.98 -3.21
C THR A 152 8.93 -3.88 -2.51
N GLN A 153 9.49 -2.92 -3.25
CA GLN A 153 10.23 -1.79 -2.65
C GLN A 153 9.35 -0.86 -1.81
N ILE A 154 8.11 -0.62 -2.23
CA ILE A 154 7.14 0.14 -1.42
C ILE A 154 6.82 -0.60 -0.12
N LEU A 155 6.63 -1.92 -0.19
CA LEU A 155 6.32 -2.75 0.98
C LEU A 155 7.50 -2.79 1.95
N GLN A 156 8.72 -3.00 1.45
CA GLN A 156 9.96 -2.91 2.25
C GLN A 156 10.12 -1.56 2.93
N PHE A 157 9.74 -0.47 2.25
CA PHE A 157 9.75 0.87 2.83
C PHE A 157 8.77 1.01 4.00
N LEU A 158 7.58 0.41 3.90
CA LEU A 158 6.55 0.45 4.94
C LEU A 158 6.81 -0.55 6.09
N CYS A 159 7.40 -1.69 5.78
CA CYS A 159 7.66 -2.79 6.71
C CYS A 159 8.96 -3.50 6.32
N PRO A 160 9.99 -3.48 7.17
CA PRO A 160 11.29 -4.06 6.83
C PRO A 160 11.21 -5.59 6.72
N GLU A 161 12.05 -6.19 5.88
CA GLU A 161 11.98 -7.63 5.50
C GLU A 161 12.13 -8.58 6.67
N ASP A 162 12.95 -8.24 7.67
CA ASP A 162 13.20 -9.04 8.86
C ASP A 162 11.94 -9.27 9.72
N GLU A 163 10.89 -8.49 9.52
CA GLU A 163 9.59 -8.70 10.18
C GLU A 163 8.68 -9.71 9.47
N TRP A 164 9.05 -10.20 8.29
CA TRP A 164 8.24 -11.12 7.47
C TRP A 164 9.04 -12.20 6.71
N THR A 165 10.36 -12.23 6.86
CA THR A 165 11.20 -13.38 6.55
C THR A 165 11.54 -14.09 7.87
N GLY A 166 10.79 -15.14 8.19
CA GLY A 166 11.07 -16.06 9.30
C GLY A 166 12.08 -17.13 8.93
#